data_AF-A0AAV6UJD3-F1
#
_entry.id   AF-A0AAV6UJD3-F1
#
_cell.length_a   1.000
_cell.length_b   1.000
_cell.length_c   1.000
_cell.angle_alpha   90.00
_cell.angle_beta   90.00
_cell.angle_gamma   90.00
#
_symmetry.space_group_name_H-M   'P 1'
#
loop_
_entity.id
_entity.type
_entity.pdbx_description
1 polymer ?
#
loop_
_entity_poly.entity_id
_entity_poly.type
_entity_poly.pdbx_seq_one_letter_code
_entity_poly.pdbx_strand_id
1 'polypeptide(L)'
;SNVVQTSRLLYPADDLEPLCKTDLGHIGVCVDVRYCHAARRAISAGNHPIRCGWIDHAVPKVCCHPDQVVMPPKFAAFGLPFYDY
;
A
#
# COMPACT_ATOMS: atom_id res chain seq x y z
N SER A 1 10.36 19.98 26.94
CA SER A 1 9.64 19.17 25.94
C SER A 1 10.09 19.54 24.56
N ASN A 2 10.83 18.66 23.88
CA ASN A 2 11.22 18.84 22.48
C ASN A 2 10.14 18.21 21.60
N VAL A 3 9.15 19.01 21.17
CA VAL A 3 8.16 18.59 20.17
C VAL A 3 8.64 19.10 18.83
N VAL A 4 9.14 18.20 17.99
CA VAL A 4 9.50 18.52 16.61
C VAL A 4 8.20 18.56 15.80
N GLN A 5 7.76 19.78 15.47
CA GLN A 5 6.69 20.02 14.50
C GLN A 5 7.24 19.74 13.09
N THR A 6 7.05 18.53 12.57
CA THR A 6 7.34 18.26 11.16
C THR A 6 6.13 18.68 10.31
N SER A 7 6.29 19.84 9.69
CA SER A 7 5.73 20.29 8.41
C SER A 7 4.44 19.60 7.93
N ARG A 8 3.33 20.16 8.38
CA ARG A 8 2.00 20.07 7.79
C ARG A 8 2.00 20.82 6.44
N LEU A 9 2.56 20.22 5.39
CA LEU A 9 2.59 20.79 4.03
C LEU A 9 1.81 19.90 3.04
N LEU A 10 0.62 20.39 2.67
CA LEU A 10 0.09 20.46 1.29
C LEU A 10 -0.37 19.19 0.54
N TYR A 11 -0.89 18.15 1.22
CA TYR A 11 -1.76 17.19 0.53
C TYR A 11 -3.08 17.04 1.30
N PRO A 12 -4.26 17.11 0.63
CA PRO A 12 -5.51 16.71 1.28
C PRO A 12 -5.32 15.28 1.79
N ALA A 13 -5.50 15.10 3.09
CA ALA A 13 -5.22 13.85 3.79
C ALA A 13 -6.11 12.66 3.34
N ASP A 14 -6.99 12.87 2.36
CA ASP A 14 -7.94 11.89 1.84
C ASP A 14 -7.37 11.05 0.67
N ASP A 15 -6.27 11.47 0.02
CA ASP A 15 -5.67 10.75 -1.14
C ASP A 15 -4.32 10.06 -0.83
N LEU A 16 -3.80 10.19 0.39
CA LEU A 16 -2.64 9.39 0.82
C LEU A 16 -3.14 7.99 1.15
N GLU A 17 -2.97 7.05 0.22
CA GLU A 17 -3.21 5.63 0.50
C GLU A 17 -2.59 5.30 1.87
N PRO A 18 -3.36 4.78 2.84
CA PRO A 18 -2.91 4.70 4.20
C PRO A 18 -1.67 3.81 4.27
N LEU A 19 -0.55 4.40 4.68
CA LEU A 19 0.67 3.68 5.01
C LEU A 19 0.31 2.61 6.03
N CYS A 20 0.53 1.35 5.68
CA CYS A 20 0.17 0.19 6.49
C CYS A 20 1.45 -0.52 6.96
N LYS A 21 1.32 -1.41 7.96
CA LYS A 21 2.42 -2.26 8.39
C LYS A 21 2.17 -3.69 7.92
N THR A 22 3.17 -4.26 7.25
CA THR A 22 3.22 -5.68 6.91
C THR A 22 3.37 -6.54 8.17
N ASP A 23 3.20 -7.85 8.03
CA ASP A 23 3.38 -8.85 9.09
C ASP A 23 4.81 -8.87 9.65
N LEU A 24 5.78 -8.47 8.82
CA LEU A 24 7.18 -8.28 9.19
C LEU A 24 7.47 -6.91 9.84
N GLY A 25 6.44 -6.06 10.02
CA GLY A 25 6.59 -4.73 10.61
C GLY A 25 7.13 -3.65 9.66
N HIS A 26 7.40 -4.00 8.40
CA HIS A 26 7.82 -3.04 7.38
C HIS A 26 6.66 -2.15 6.93
N ILE A 27 6.99 -0.91 6.57
CA ILE A 27 6.05 0.03 5.97
C ILE A 27 5.65 -0.46 4.58
N GLY A 28 4.35 -0.48 4.33
CA GLY A 28 3.75 -0.88 3.07
C GLY A 28 2.70 0.11 2.58
N VAL A 29 2.21 -0.16 1.40
CA VAL A 29 1.12 0.56 0.73
C VAL A 29 -0.15 -0.29 0.69
N CYS A 30 -1.30 0.36 0.85
CA CYS A 30 -2.59 -0.30 0.89
C CYS A 30 -3.18 -0.45 -0.52
N VAL A 31 -2.87 -1.55 -1.21
CA VAL A 31 -3.24 -1.75 -2.62
C VAL A 31 -4.34 -2.81 -2.80
N ASP A 32 -4.96 -2.86 -3.98
CA ASP A 32 -5.82 -3.99 -4.37
C ASP A 32 -5.07 -5.33 -4.21
N VAL A 33 -5.74 -6.35 -3.65
CA VAL A 33 -5.17 -7.70 -3.46
C VAL A 33 -4.55 -8.28 -4.74
N ARG A 34 -5.07 -7.93 -5.91
CA ARG A 34 -4.60 -8.41 -7.21
C ARG A 34 -3.24 -7.82 -7.60
N TYR A 35 -2.90 -6.66 -7.06
CA TYR A 35 -1.64 -5.97 -7.37
C TYR A 35 -0.51 -6.33 -6.41
N CYS A 36 -0.76 -7.07 -5.33
CA CYS A 36 0.30 -7.50 -4.43
C CYS A 36 0.75 -8.93 -4.69
N HIS A 37 1.98 -9.12 -5.19
CA HIS A 37 2.52 -10.46 -5.47
C HIS A 37 2.63 -11.32 -4.19
N ALA A 38 3.06 -10.72 -3.07
CA ALA A 38 3.15 -11.39 -1.79
C ALA A 38 1.76 -11.87 -1.30
N ALA A 39 0.73 -11.03 -1.43
CA ALA A 39 -0.63 -11.40 -1.05
C ALA A 39 -1.17 -12.54 -1.90
N ARG A 40 -0.93 -12.53 -3.22
CA ARG A 40 -1.32 -13.64 -4.11
C ARG A 40 -0.67 -14.95 -3.70
N ARG A 41 0.64 -14.95 -3.39
CA ARG A 41 1.34 -16.14 -2.89
C ARG A 41 0.77 -16.62 -1.55
N ALA A 42 0.51 -15.70 -0.63
CA ALA A 42 -0.08 -16.02 0.67
C ALA A 42 -1.44 -16.72 0.51
N ILE A 43 -2.34 -16.15 -0.31
CA ILE A 43 -3.67 -16.72 -0.58
C ILE A 43 -3.56 -18.11 -1.22
N SER A 44 -2.70 -18.28 -2.22
CA SER A 44 -2.47 -19.59 -2.85
C SER A 44 -1.93 -20.64 -1.87
N ALA A 45 -1.23 -20.22 -0.82
CA ALA A 45 -0.75 -21.09 0.24
C ALA A 45 -1.77 -21.32 1.38
N GLY A 46 -2.98 -20.75 1.28
CA GLY A 46 -4.01 -20.84 2.32
C GLY A 46 -3.84 -19.82 3.46
N ASN A 47 -2.95 -18.84 3.32
CA ASN A 47 -2.72 -17.77 4.29
C ASN A 47 -3.54 -16.51 3.97
N HIS A 48 -3.80 -15.71 5.00
CA HIS A 48 -4.57 -14.46 4.87
C HIS A 48 -3.64 -13.25 4.98
N PRO A 49 -3.51 -12.42 3.92
CA PRO A 49 -2.72 -11.19 3.97
C PRO A 49 -3.38 -10.15 4.86
N ILE A 50 -2.58 -9.20 5.36
CA ILE A 50 -3.09 -8.09 6.18
C ILE A 50 -4.00 -7.22 5.34
N ARG A 51 -5.30 -7.22 5.66
CA ARG A 51 -6.31 -6.39 4.99
C ARG A 51 -6.28 -4.97 5.57
N CYS A 52 -6.15 -3.97 4.71
CA CYS A 52 -6.11 -2.56 5.08
C CYS A 52 -7.37 -1.79 4.65
N GLY A 53 -8.24 -2.38 3.82
CA GLY A 53 -9.46 -1.73 3.38
C GLY A 53 -10.24 -2.55 2.33
N TRP A 54 -11.13 -1.86 1.64
CA TRP A 54 -11.96 -2.39 0.56
C TRP A 54 -12.10 -1.36 -0.57
N ILE A 55 -12.21 -1.82 -1.80
CA ILE A 55 -12.61 -1.05 -2.98
C ILE A 55 -14.06 -1.40 -3.26
N ASP A 56 -14.93 -0.38 -3.29
CA ASP A 56 -16.37 -0.52 -3.57
C ASP A 56 -17.07 -1.61 -2.75
N HIS A 57 -16.60 -1.88 -1.53
CA HIS A 57 -17.06 -2.97 -0.66
C HIS A 57 -16.99 -4.39 -1.26
N ALA A 58 -16.34 -4.56 -2.41
CA ALA A 58 -16.32 -5.82 -3.16
C ALA A 58 -14.92 -6.43 -3.24
N VAL A 59 -13.89 -5.61 -3.43
CA VAL A 59 -12.51 -6.08 -3.61
C VAL A 59 -11.67 -5.73 -2.39
N PRO A 60 -11.02 -6.69 -1.73
CA PRO A 60 -10.22 -6.39 -0.55
C PRO A 60 -8.92 -5.67 -0.94
N LYS A 61 -8.56 -4.64 -0.14
CA LYS A 61 -7.23 -4.02 -0.17
C LYS A 61 -6.33 -4.67 0.87
N VAL A 62 -5.07 -4.89 0.51
CA VAL A 62 -4.07 -5.55 1.35
C VAL A 62 -2.84 -4.68 1.52
N CYS A 63 -2.21 -4.80 2.68
CA CYS A 63 -0.93 -4.17 2.92
C CYS A 63 0.16 -4.89 2.13
N CYS A 64 0.84 -4.17 1.23
CA CYS A 64 1.88 -4.72 0.38
C CYS A 64 3.17 -3.93 0.53
N HIS A 65 4.30 -4.63 0.58
CA HIS A 65 5.59 -3.97 0.42
C HIS A 65 5.68 -3.35 -0.99
N PRO A 66 6.16 -2.10 -1.16
CA PRO A 66 6.22 -1.44 -2.47
C PRO A 66 6.88 -2.29 -3.57
N ASP A 67 7.99 -2.97 -3.25
CA ASP A 67 8.71 -3.86 -4.18
C ASP A 67 7.92 -5.11 -4.62
N GLN A 68 6.78 -5.39 -3.99
CA GLN A 68 5.90 -6.52 -4.33
C GLN A 68 4.62 -6.06 -5.02
N VAL A 69 4.48 -4.76 -5.27
CA VAL A 69 3.36 -4.18 -6.02
C VAL A 69 3.62 -4.30 -7.51
N VAL A 70 2.74 -5.00 -8.21
CA VAL A 70 2.73 -5.12 -9.67
C VAL A 70 1.63 -4.21 -10.19
N MET A 71 1.97 -2.96 -10.52
CA MET A 71 1.01 -2.03 -11.12
C MET A 71 0.72 -2.41 -12.58
N PRO A 72 -0.52 -2.25 -13.06
CA PRO A 72 -0.81 -2.30 -14.48
C PRO A 72 -0.04 -1.18 -15.22
N PRO A 73 0.41 -1.41 -16.46
CA PRO A 73 1.13 -0.40 -17.25
C PRO A 73 0.34 0.91 -17.44
N LYS A 74 -0.99 0.86 -17.30
CA LYS A 74 -1.89 2.02 -17.38
C LYS A 74 -1.72 3.03 -16.23
N PHE A 75 -1.23 2.59 -15.07
CA PHE A 75 -0.96 3.46 -13.91
C PHE A 75 0.51 3.89 -13.82
N ALA A 76 1.42 3.21 -14.53
CA ALA A 76 2.80 3.66 -14.69
C ALA A 76 2.92 5.00 -15.44
N ALA A 77 1.91 5.35 -16.25
CA ALA A 77 1.85 6.61 -17.00
C ALA A 77 1.45 7.84 -16.15
N PHE A 78 0.98 7.65 -14.91
CA PHE A 78 0.52 8.74 -14.05
C PHE A 78 1.58 9.28 -13.07
N GLY A 79 2.86 8.99 -13.31
CA GLY A 79 3.96 9.69 -12.63
C GLY A 79 3.89 9.69 -11.10
N LEU A 80 3.34 8.64 -10.49
CA LEU A 80 3.51 8.45 -9.05
C LEU A 80 5.00 8.18 -8.81
N PRO A 81 5.66 8.97 -7.94
CA PRO A 81 7.09 8.86 -7.75
C PRO A 81 7.36 7.45 -7.19
N PHE A 82 8.00 6.63 -8.02
CA PHE A 82 8.86 5.57 -7.52
C PHE A 82 9.82 6.28 -6.56
N TYR A 83 9.69 6.02 -5.26
CA TYR A 83 10.79 6.27 -4.33
C TYR A 83 11.91 5.30 -4.75
N ASP A 84 12.76 5.78 -5.64
CA ASP A 84 14.07 5.22 -5.94
C ASP A 84 14.89 5.38 -4.65
N TYR A 85 15.22 4.25 -4.01
CA TYR A 85 16.15 4.18 -2.89
C TYR A 85 17.53 3.78 -3.40
#